data_AF-A0A3P7JYI7-F1
#
_entry.id   AF-A0A3P7JYI7-F1
#
_cell.length_a   1.000
_cell.length_b   1.000
_cell.length_c   1.000
_cell.angle_alpha   90.00
_cell.angle_beta   90.00
_cell.angle_gamma   90.00
#
_symmetry.space_group_name_H-M   'P 1'
#
loop_
_entity.id
_entity.type
_entity.pdbx_description
1 polymer ?
#
loop_
_entity_poly.entity_id
_entity_poly.type
_entity_poly.pdbx_seq_one_letter_code
_entity_poly.pdbx_strand_id
1 'polypeptide(L)'
;NTDEDNAKVSREVGLAVCEGIQSFGKGRYDEAAEKMLPVRHEVYRVGGSNAQRDIFAQTLIQACILSTNPQHFNQTNTLLEERSALSKNSPLGERLAAKFRKHHPL
;
A
#
# COMPACT_ATOMS: atom_id res chain seq x y z
N ASN A 1 20.14 5.86 -22.22
CA ASN A 1 19.10 6.77 -21.69
C ASN A 1 17.96 6.05 -20.95
N THR A 2 17.52 4.86 -21.35
CA THR A 2 16.47 4.11 -20.63
C THR A 2 16.87 3.58 -19.23
N ASP A 3 18.15 3.25 -19.03
CA ASP A 3 18.65 2.76 -17.73
C ASP A 3 18.80 3.85 -16.66
N GLU A 4 19.16 5.08 -17.05
CA GLU A 4 19.21 6.24 -16.13
C GLU A 4 17.80 6.64 -15.67
N ASP A 5 16.83 6.63 -16.57
CA ASP A 5 15.43 6.89 -16.25
C ASP A 5 14.86 5.83 -15.30
N ASN A 6 15.19 4.56 -15.52
CA ASN A 6 14.79 3.48 -14.62
C ASN A 6 15.43 3.59 -13.23
N ALA A 7 16.73 3.90 -13.16
CA ALA A 7 17.43 4.09 -11.89
C ALA A 7 16.85 5.26 -11.09
N LYS A 8 16.51 6.36 -11.76
CA LYS A 8 15.88 7.52 -11.14
C LYS A 8 14.50 7.20 -10.59
N VAL A 9 13.64 6.53 -11.38
CA VAL A 9 12.31 6.17 -10.91
C VAL A 9 12.36 5.11 -9.80
N SER A 10 13.22 4.11 -9.89
CA SER A 10 13.40 3.14 -8.79
C SER A 10 13.87 3.82 -7.50
N ARG A 11 14.65 4.91 -7.59
CA ARG A 11 15.05 5.72 -6.44
C ARG A 11 13.90 6.52 -5.84
N GLU A 12 13.07 7.14 -6.68
CA GLU A 12 11.91 7.92 -6.25
C GLU A 12 10.82 7.01 -5.64
N VAL A 13 10.51 5.89 -6.29
CA VAL A 13 9.57 4.88 -5.77
C VAL A 13 10.11 4.26 -4.49
N GLY A 14 11.39 3.87 -4.45
CA GLY A 14 12.01 3.31 -3.26
C GLY A 14 11.99 4.27 -2.07
N LEU A 15 12.26 5.56 -2.31
CA LEU A 15 12.18 6.59 -1.27
C LEU A 15 10.75 6.74 -0.74
N ALA A 16 9.75 6.84 -1.62
CA ALA A 16 8.35 6.96 -1.23
C ALA A 16 7.87 5.75 -0.40
N VAL A 17 8.29 4.53 -0.77
CA VAL A 17 8.01 3.31 -0.01
C VAL A 17 8.64 3.37 1.38
N CYS A 18 9.92 3.72 1.47
CA CYS A 18 10.63 3.81 2.76
C CYS A 18 10.02 4.89 3.68
N GLU A 19 9.72 6.08 3.15
CA GLU A 19 9.08 7.16 3.90
C GLU A 19 7.68 6.75 4.36
N GLY A 20 6.88 6.13 3.47
CA GLY A 20 5.54 5.67 3.79
C GLY A 20 5.51 4.62 4.91
N ILE A 21 6.40 3.61 4.84
CA ILE A 21 6.54 2.59 5.89
C ILE A 21 6.99 3.23 7.22
N GLN A 22 7.92 4.19 7.17
CA GLN A 22 8.37 4.90 8.37
C GLN A 22 7.23 5.70 9.01
N SER A 23 6.47 6.46 8.22
CA SER A 23 5.32 7.22 8.72
C SER A 23 4.24 6.29 9.30
N PHE A 24 3.98 5.15 8.65
CA PHE A 24 3.08 4.13 9.19
C PHE A 24 3.54 3.62 10.56
N GLY A 25 4.83 3.27 10.71
CA GLY A 25 5.40 2.82 11.98
C GLY A 25 5.32 3.86 13.11
N LYS A 26 5.25 5.15 12.75
CA LYS A 26 5.06 6.28 13.69
C LYS A 26 3.58 6.61 13.96
N GLY A 27 2.64 5.84 13.41
CA GLY A 27 1.20 6.10 13.53
C GLY A 27 0.68 7.28 12.69
N ARG A 28 1.49 7.79 11.75
CA ARG A 28 1.15 8.92 10.87
C ARG A 28 0.50 8.38 9.60
N TYR A 29 -0.73 7.91 9.72
CA TYR A 29 -1.40 7.14 8.64
C TYR A 29 -1.75 7.99 7.42
N ASP A 30 -2.08 9.27 7.61
CA ASP A 30 -2.30 10.21 6.50
C ASP A 30 -1.05 10.36 5.64
N GLU A 31 0.08 10.71 6.26
CA GLU A 31 1.39 10.82 5.57
C GLU A 31 1.78 9.50 4.90
N ALA A 32 1.52 8.37 5.57
CA ALA A 32 1.82 7.06 5.03
C ALA A 32 1.03 6.79 3.73
N ALA A 33 -0.27 7.09 3.72
CA ALA A 33 -1.12 6.95 2.54
C ALA A 33 -0.72 7.91 1.41
N GLU A 34 -0.45 9.18 1.73
CA GLU A 34 0.00 10.20 0.77
C GLU A 34 1.28 9.79 0.03
N LYS A 35 2.22 9.16 0.74
CA LYS A 35 3.49 8.69 0.15
C LYS A 35 3.32 7.43 -0.68
N MET A 36 2.50 6.48 -0.23
CA MET A 36 2.40 5.16 -0.85
C MET A 36 1.38 5.07 -1.99
N LEU A 37 0.26 5.81 -1.93
CA LEU A 37 -0.79 5.75 -2.96
C LEU A 37 -0.30 6.07 -4.38
N PRO A 38 0.53 7.13 -4.60
CA PRO A 38 0.97 7.50 -5.94
C PRO A 38 1.86 6.44 -6.59
N VAL A 39 2.63 5.70 -5.78
CA VAL A 39 3.65 4.75 -6.27
C VAL A 39 3.17 3.30 -6.27
N ARG A 40 1.93 3.02 -5.87
CA ARG A 40 1.42 1.65 -5.64
C ARG A 40 1.56 0.71 -6.84
N HIS A 41 1.43 1.25 -8.05
CA HIS A 41 1.56 0.49 -9.30
C HIS A 41 3.01 0.35 -9.78
N GLU A 42 3.93 1.07 -9.17
CA GLU A 42 5.34 1.12 -9.57
C GLU A 42 6.28 0.37 -8.59
N VAL A 43 5.76 -0.11 -7.45
CA VAL A 43 6.55 -0.82 -6.43
C VAL A 43 7.33 -2.01 -7.00
N TYR A 44 6.82 -2.66 -8.06
CA TYR A 44 7.53 -3.76 -8.72
C TYR A 44 8.91 -3.36 -9.26
N ARG A 45 9.12 -2.07 -9.59
CA ARG A 45 10.37 -1.52 -10.14
C ARG A 45 11.50 -1.42 -9.11
N VAL A 46 11.17 -1.45 -7.82
CA VAL A 46 12.16 -1.47 -6.72
C VAL A 46 12.66 -2.90 -6.47
N GLY A 47 12.09 -3.90 -7.16
CA GLY A 47 12.40 -5.31 -6.98
C GLY A 47 11.53 -5.95 -5.90
N GLY A 48 12.12 -6.85 -5.11
CA GLY A 48 11.45 -7.55 -4.02
C GLY A 48 10.59 -8.75 -4.42
N SER A 49 10.29 -9.61 -3.45
CA SER A 49 9.47 -10.80 -3.65
C SER A 49 7.97 -10.48 -3.65
N ASN A 50 7.14 -11.39 -4.19
CA ASN A 50 5.69 -11.24 -4.13
C ASN A 50 5.17 -11.07 -2.70
N ALA A 51 5.78 -11.73 -1.72
CA ALA A 51 5.43 -11.58 -0.31
C ALA A 51 5.72 -10.15 0.20
N GLN A 52 6.84 -9.54 -0.20
CA GLN A 52 7.17 -8.17 0.19
C GLN A 52 6.20 -7.15 -0.42
N ARG A 53 5.82 -7.36 -1.69
CA ARG A 53 4.81 -6.51 -2.37
C ARG A 53 3.42 -6.66 -1.75
N ASP A 54 3.05 -7.86 -1.32
CA ASP A 54 1.80 -8.08 -0.59
C ASP A 54 1.81 -7.37 0.77
N ILE A 55 2.94 -7.38 1.48
CA ILE A 55 3.09 -6.61 2.73
C ILE A 55 2.92 -5.11 2.45
N PHE A 56 3.54 -4.57 1.39
CA PHE A 56 3.33 -3.18 1.00
C PHE A 56 1.85 -2.85 0.76
N ALA A 57 1.15 -3.68 -0.02
CA ALA A 57 -0.27 -3.48 -0.32
C ALA A 57 -1.13 -3.50 0.96
N GLN A 58 -0.83 -4.41 1.90
CA GLN A 58 -1.51 -4.45 3.20
C GLN A 58 -1.24 -3.22 4.06
N THR A 59 0.00 -2.75 4.11
CA THR A 59 0.36 -1.53 4.83
C THR A 59 -0.37 -0.32 4.27
N LEU A 60 -0.44 -0.20 2.94
CA LEU A 60 -1.18 0.86 2.27
C LEU A 60 -2.69 0.80 2.56
N ILE A 61 -3.32 -0.37 2.44
CA ILE A 61 -4.72 -0.57 2.80
C ILE A 61 -4.98 -0.14 4.25
N GLN A 62 -4.12 -0.59 5.18
CA GLN A 62 -4.30 -0.26 6.60
C GLN A 62 -4.08 1.22 6.87
N ALA A 63 -3.16 1.89 6.16
CA ALA A 63 -2.97 3.33 6.23
C ALA A 63 -4.21 4.09 5.75
N CYS A 64 -4.79 3.70 4.62
CA CYS A 64 -6.04 4.27 4.10
C CYS A 64 -7.22 4.11 5.06
N ILE A 65 -7.32 2.96 5.76
CA ILE A 65 -8.37 2.72 6.75
C ILE A 65 -8.21 3.59 7.99
N LEU A 66 -6.97 3.83 8.44
CA LEU A 66 -6.69 4.59 9.67
C LEU A 66 -6.45 6.09 9.43
N SER A 67 -6.42 6.49 8.17
CA SER A 67 -6.28 7.87 7.74
C SER A 67 -7.48 8.70 8.20
N THR A 68 -7.22 9.93 8.63
CA THR A 68 -8.26 10.92 8.94
C THR A 68 -8.81 11.59 7.68
N ASN A 69 -8.07 11.51 6.57
CA ASN A 69 -8.47 12.03 5.28
C ASN A 69 -9.46 11.07 4.55
N PRO A 70 -10.69 11.52 4.24
CA PRO A 70 -11.72 10.69 3.59
C PRO A 70 -11.35 10.21 2.18
N GLN A 71 -10.54 10.97 1.45
CA GLN A 71 -10.10 10.61 0.10
C GLN A 71 -9.23 9.35 0.13
N HIS A 72 -8.40 9.17 1.16
CA HIS A 72 -7.65 7.92 1.35
C HIS A 72 -8.59 6.76 1.70
N PHE A 73 -9.56 6.98 2.58
CA PHE A 73 -10.53 5.95 2.95
C PHE A 73 -11.28 5.41 1.71
N ASN A 74 -11.67 6.29 0.79
CA ASN A 74 -12.36 5.93 -0.45
C ASN A 74 -11.53 5.01 -1.37
N GLN A 75 -10.19 4.98 -1.23
CA GLN A 75 -9.33 4.07 -2.00
C GLN A 75 -9.37 2.63 -1.48
N THR A 76 -9.88 2.39 -0.26
CA THR A 76 -9.76 1.10 0.44
C THR A 76 -10.38 -0.05 -0.35
N ASN A 77 -11.58 0.13 -0.92
CA ASN A 77 -12.24 -0.92 -1.70
C ASN A 77 -11.43 -1.30 -2.94
N THR A 78 -10.98 -0.30 -3.71
CA THR A 78 -10.14 -0.53 -4.89
C THR A 78 -8.85 -1.27 -4.53
N LEU A 79 -8.17 -0.87 -3.45
CA LEU A 79 -6.94 -1.52 -3.01
C LEU A 79 -7.18 -2.98 -2.54
N LEU A 80 -8.32 -3.25 -1.89
CA LEU A 80 -8.70 -4.61 -1.51
C LEU A 80 -8.97 -5.50 -2.73
N GLU A 81 -9.61 -4.96 -3.77
CA GLU A 81 -9.86 -5.66 -5.04
C GLU A 81 -8.54 -5.92 -5.80
N GLU A 82 -7.69 -4.91 -5.95
CA GLU A 82 -6.36 -5.02 -6.55
C GLU A 82 -5.54 -6.13 -5.87
N ARG A 83 -5.56 -6.16 -4.53
CA ARG A 83 -4.86 -7.20 -3.77
C ARG A 83 -5.48 -8.59 -3.95
N SER A 84 -6.81 -8.71 -3.91
CA SER A 84 -7.50 -10.00 -4.08
C SER A 84 -7.20 -10.62 -5.46
N ALA A 85 -7.06 -9.79 -6.50
CA ALA A 85 -6.67 -10.26 -7.83
C ALA A 85 -5.25 -10.85 -7.85
N LEU A 86 -4.34 -10.29 -7.06
CA LEU A 86 -2.93 -10.70 -6.99
C LEU A 86 -2.65 -11.85 -6.03
N SER A 87 -3.53 -12.04 -5.03
CA SER A 87 -3.35 -13.01 -3.94
C SER A 87 -4.48 -14.04 -3.92
N LYS A 88 -4.50 -14.93 -4.92
CA LYS A 88 -5.35 -16.13 -4.87
C LYS A 88 -4.95 -16.97 -3.63
N ASN A 89 -5.75 -16.90 -2.57
CA ASN A 89 -5.67 -17.67 -1.31
C ASN A 89 -4.64 -17.21 -0.25
N SER A 90 -4.64 -15.94 0.17
CA SER A 90 -3.87 -15.49 1.36
C SER A 90 -4.74 -15.39 2.62
N PRO A 91 -4.51 -16.20 3.68
CA PRO A 91 -5.24 -16.13 4.96
C PRO A 91 -5.14 -14.76 5.66
N LEU A 92 -4.08 -14.00 5.38
CA LEU A 92 -3.90 -12.64 5.89
C LEU A 92 -4.77 -11.62 5.12
N GLY A 93 -5.05 -11.91 3.85
CA GLY A 93 -6.11 -11.33 3.02
C GLY A 93 -7.43 -11.18 3.74
N GLU A 94 -7.96 -12.34 4.12
CA GLU A 94 -9.25 -12.49 4.77
C GLU A 94 -9.29 -11.80 6.14
N ARG A 95 -8.20 -11.85 6.91
CA ARG A 95 -8.11 -11.19 8.22
C ARG A 95 -8.18 -9.66 8.13
N LEU A 96 -7.51 -9.03 7.18
CA LEU A 96 -7.59 -7.58 7.00
C LEU A 96 -8.97 -7.16 6.51
N ALA A 97 -9.54 -7.88 5.54
CA ALA A 97 -10.91 -7.63 5.08
C ALA A 97 -11.93 -7.81 6.22
N ALA A 98 -11.74 -8.79 7.10
CA ALA A 98 -12.56 -8.97 8.30
C ALA A 98 -12.40 -7.83 9.31
N LYS A 99 -11.18 -7.31 9.50
CA LYS A 99 -10.94 -6.14 10.37
C LYS A 99 -11.64 -4.89 9.83
N PHE A 100 -11.58 -4.66 8.53
CA PHE A 100 -12.33 -3.57 7.86
C PHE A 100 -13.84 -3.68 8.12
N ARG A 101 -14.43 -4.84 7.83
CA ARG A 101 -15.86 -5.10 8.08
C ARG A 101 -16.26 -4.93 9.55
N LYS A 102 -15.37 -5.26 10.49
CA LYS A 102 -15.62 -5.11 11.93
C LYS A 102 -15.64 -3.63 12.37
N HIS A 103 -14.84 -2.79 11.74
CA HIS A 103 -14.77 -1.36 12.08
C HIS A 103 -15.80 -0.52 11.31
N HIS A 104 -16.41 -1.10 10.26
CA HIS A 104 -17.47 -0.49 9.47
C HIS A 104 -18.53 -1.53 9.05
N PRO A 105 -19.54 -1.83 9.89
CA PRO A 105 -20.70 -2.61 9.46
C PRO A 105 -21.52 -1.78 8.47
N LEU A 106 -21.89 -2.37 7.33
CA LEU A 106 -22.85 -1.80 6.39
C LEU A 106 -24.21 -1.57 7.05
#